data_AF-A0A089LZA4-F1
#
_entry.id   AF-A0A089LZA4-F1
#
_cell.length_a   1.000
_cell.length_b   1.000
_cell.length_c   1.000
_cell.angle_alpha   90.00
_cell.angle_beta   90.00
_cell.angle_gamma   90.00
#
_symmetry.space_group_name_H-M   'P 1'
#
loop_
_entity.id
_entity.type
_entity.pdbx_description
1 polymer ?
#
loop_
_entity_poly.entity_id
_entity_poly.type
_entity_poly.pdbx_seq_one_letter_code
_entity_poly.pdbx_strand_id
1 'polypeptide(L)'
;MNGQPPALLSANEIIDSWRNVLPGFDSTHHQLGNMLVRANQSDASLFCYGTATHYLEHEGGNVWTVVGSYDFDLKETNGGWRIIKMKFNYKYQDGNAELPGLAIENAKK
;
A
#
# COMPACT_ATOMS: atom_id res chain seq x y z
N MET A 1 -2.10 9.11 -7.13
CA MET A 1 -0.91 8.85 -6.30
C MET A 1 0.27 9.61 -6.86
N ASN A 2 0.58 10.73 -6.21
CA ASN A 2 1.77 11.60 -6.19
C ASN A 2 2.78 11.73 -7.37
N GLY A 3 2.74 10.91 -8.43
CA GLY A 3 3.55 11.05 -9.64
C GLY A 3 5.06 10.89 -9.42
N GLN A 4 5.46 10.41 -8.24
CA GLN A 4 6.86 10.30 -7.87
C GLN A 4 7.53 9.16 -8.66
N PRO A 5 8.79 9.34 -9.09
CA PRO A 5 9.55 8.26 -9.71
C PRO A 5 9.77 7.11 -8.72
N PRO A 6 10.08 5.89 -9.21
CA PRO A 6 10.48 4.80 -8.34
C PRO A 6 11.73 5.17 -7.55
N ALA A 7 11.80 4.75 -6.28
CA ALA A 7 12.93 4.99 -5.40
C ALA A 7 13.38 3.67 -4.73
N LEU A 8 14.68 3.57 -4.47
CA LEU A 8 15.24 2.52 -3.61
C LEU A 8 15.24 3.05 -2.18
N LEU A 9 14.47 2.41 -1.31
CA LEU A 9 14.33 2.77 0.10
C LEU A 9 14.67 1.57 0.97
N SER A 10 15.29 1.83 2.12
CA SER A 10 15.39 0.85 3.19
C SER A 10 14.01 0.54 3.78
N ALA A 11 13.90 -0.61 4.46
CA ALA A 11 12.66 -0.97 5.14
C ALA A 11 12.24 0.08 6.18
N ASN A 12 13.20 0.69 6.88
CA ASN A 12 12.92 1.73 7.88
C ASN A 12 12.35 2.99 7.22
N GLU A 13 12.93 3.46 6.11
CA GLU A 13 12.40 4.64 5.39
C GLU A 13 10.97 4.42 4.89
N ILE A 14 10.64 3.21 4.44
CA ILE A 14 9.27 2.85 4.05
C ILE A 14 8.33 2.91 5.26
N ILE A 15 8.71 2.29 6.36
CA ILE A 15 7.90 2.27 7.58
C ILE A 15 7.73 3.70 8.14
N ASP A 16 8.79 4.49 8.17
CA ASP A 16 8.76 5.88 8.65
C ASP A 16 7.84 6.75 7.79
N SER A 17 7.87 6.56 6.47
CA SER A 17 6.92 7.22 5.56
C SER A 17 5.46 6.85 5.88
N TRP A 18 5.17 5.56 6.07
CA TRP A 18 3.82 5.08 6.37
C TRP A 18 3.30 5.49 7.75
N ARG A 19 4.20 5.63 8.75
CA ARG A 19 3.86 6.12 10.09
C ARG A 19 3.27 7.53 10.08
N ASN A 20 3.61 8.35 9.08
CA ASN A 20 3.12 9.73 8.97
C ASN A 20 1.66 9.82 8.45
N VAL A 21 1.01 8.71 8.14
CA VAL A 21 -0.34 8.71 7.55
C VAL A 21 -1.24 7.60 8.08
N LEU A 22 -0.79 6.34 8.08
CA LEU A 22 -1.65 5.19 8.36
C LEU A 22 -2.27 5.22 9.77
N PRO A 23 -1.55 5.63 10.84
CA PRO A 23 -2.13 5.73 12.18
C PRO A 23 -3.24 6.78 12.32
N GLY A 24 -3.36 7.71 11.37
CA GLY A 24 -4.39 8.75 11.43
C GLY A 24 -5.77 8.32 10.91
N PHE A 25 -5.88 7.12 10.34
CA PHE A 25 -7.15 6.45 10.05
C PHE A 25 -7.58 5.61 11.25
N ASP A 26 -8.89 5.49 11.49
CA ASP A 26 -9.41 4.61 12.54
C ASP A 26 -9.18 3.13 12.18
N SER A 27 -9.30 2.81 10.89
CA SER A 27 -8.95 1.48 10.38
C SER A 27 -8.54 1.53 8.91
N THR A 28 -7.71 0.56 8.51
CA THR A 28 -7.37 0.34 7.11
C THR A 28 -7.48 -1.16 6.80
N HIS A 29 -7.96 -1.49 5.61
CA HIS A 29 -8.10 -2.87 5.14
C HIS A 29 -7.55 -2.99 3.73
N HIS A 30 -6.53 -3.82 3.55
CA HIS A 30 -5.94 -4.10 2.24
C HIS A 30 -6.31 -5.53 1.83
N GLN A 31 -7.29 -5.65 0.94
CA GLN A 31 -7.71 -6.94 0.39
C GLN A 31 -6.93 -7.22 -0.90
N LEU A 32 -6.12 -8.28 -0.89
CA LEU A 32 -5.38 -8.76 -2.06
C LEU A 32 -6.02 -10.05 -2.61
N GLY A 33 -5.97 -10.24 -3.93
CA GLY A 33 -6.59 -11.41 -4.57
C GLY A 33 -5.99 -11.78 -5.92
N ASN A 34 -6.34 -12.98 -6.39
CA ASN A 34 -5.97 -13.54 -7.70
C ASN A 34 -4.45 -13.52 -7.94
N MET A 35 -3.70 -14.04 -6.97
CA MET A 35 -2.24 -14.06 -7.00
C MET A 35 -1.72 -14.95 -8.14
N LEU A 36 -0.90 -14.38 -9.01
CA LEU A 36 -0.17 -15.09 -10.06
C LEU A 36 1.32 -15.07 -9.71
N VAL A 37 1.82 -16.18 -9.18
CA VAL A 37 3.21 -16.32 -8.73
C VAL A 37 4.03 -17.04 -9.79
N ARG A 38 5.20 -16.51 -10.11
CA ARG A 38 6.25 -17.21 -10.88
C ARG A 38 7.53 -17.20 -10.06
N ALA A 39 7.98 -18.37 -9.61
CA ALA A 39 9.19 -18.52 -8.82
C ALA A 39 10.26 -19.30 -9.59
N ASN A 40 11.52 -18.91 -9.41
CA ASN A 40 12.71 -19.59 -9.92
C ASN A 40 13.82 -19.53 -8.87
N GLN A 41 14.19 -20.68 -8.31
CA GLN A 41 15.19 -20.78 -7.24
C GLN A 41 14.87 -19.79 -6.10
N SER A 42 15.73 -18.79 -5.92
CA SER A 42 15.67 -17.79 -4.87
C SER A 42 15.03 -16.47 -5.31
N ASP A 43 14.44 -16.40 -6.51
CA ASP A 43 13.74 -15.22 -7.02
C ASP A 43 12.28 -15.56 -7.36
N ALA A 44 11.36 -14.63 -7.13
CA ALA A 44 9.97 -14.77 -7.54
C ALA A 44 9.36 -13.44 -7.99
N SER A 45 8.40 -13.52 -8.90
CA SER A 45 7.52 -12.40 -9.25
C SER A 45 6.09 -12.76 -8.88
N LEU A 46 5.34 -11.78 -8.39
CA LEU A 46 3.95 -11.92 -7.98
C LEU A 46 3.16 -10.76 -8.57
N PHE A 47 2.13 -11.09 -9.35
CA PHE A 47 1.07 -10.16 -9.70
C PHE A 47 -0.17 -10.44 -8.84
N CYS A 48 -0.85 -9.40 -8.35
CA CYS A 48 -2.17 -9.56 -7.71
C CYS A 48 -3.03 -8.31 -7.83
N TYR A 49 -4.35 -8.45 -7.72
CA TYR A 49 -5.24 -7.30 -7.57
C TYR A 49 -5.30 -6.84 -6.12
N GLY A 50 -5.51 -5.54 -5.90
CA GLY A 50 -5.61 -4.95 -4.58
C GLY A 50 -6.74 -3.93 -4.49
N THR A 51 -7.51 -4.03 -3.40
CA THR A 51 -8.46 -3.00 -2.95
C THR A 51 -8.05 -2.57 -1.54
N ALA A 52 -7.71 -1.29 -1.39
CA ALA A 52 -7.36 -0.69 -0.11
C ALA A 52 -8.49 0.23 0.33
N THR A 53 -9.09 -0.06 1.48
CA THR A 53 -10.16 0.74 2.08
C THR A 53 -9.65 1.37 3.36
N HIS A 54 -9.87 2.66 3.53
CA HIS A 54 -9.41 3.43 4.68
C HIS A 54 -10.62 4.12 5.30
N TYR A 55 -10.85 3.85 6.59
CA TYR A 55 -11.97 4.41 7.34
C TYR A 55 -11.47 5.51 8.27
N LEU A 56 -12.15 6.64 8.25
CA LEU A 56 -12.02 7.72 9.21
C LEU A 56 -13.38 8.42 9.30
N GLU A 57 -13.97 8.49 10.50
CA GLU A 57 -15.26 9.15 10.69
C GLU A 57 -15.21 10.62 10.24
N HIS A 58 -16.07 11.01 9.29
CA HIS A 58 -16.08 12.36 8.74
C HIS A 58 -17.45 12.71 8.12
N GLU A 59 -17.91 13.95 8.32
CA GLU A 59 -19.20 14.42 7.80
C GLU A 59 -19.34 14.35 6.27
N GLY A 60 -18.22 14.45 5.54
CA GLY A 60 -18.14 14.28 4.09
C GLY A 60 -18.11 12.83 3.59
N GLY A 61 -18.25 11.84 4.49
CA GLY A 61 -18.20 10.42 4.20
C GLY A 61 -16.96 9.73 4.79
N ASN A 62 -17.16 8.52 5.29
CA ASN A 62 -16.21 7.86 6.20
C ASN A 62 -15.15 6.99 5.51
N VAL A 63 -15.24 6.80 4.19
CA VAL A 63 -14.46 5.79 3.49
C VAL A 63 -13.73 6.38 2.29
N TRP A 64 -12.44 6.09 2.19
CA TRP A 64 -11.62 6.28 0.99
C TRP A 64 -11.16 4.91 0.47
N THR A 65 -11.45 4.61 -0.80
CA THR A 65 -11.07 3.35 -1.44
C THR A 65 -10.09 3.61 -2.59
N VAL A 66 -9.03 2.80 -2.66
CA VAL A 66 -8.06 2.79 -3.76
C VAL A 66 -8.03 1.40 -4.39
N VAL A 67 -8.19 1.34 -5.71
CA VAL A 67 -8.25 0.08 -6.46
C VAL A 67 -7.15 0.05 -7.51
N GLY A 68 -6.50 -1.11 -7.63
CA GLY A 68 -5.43 -1.34 -8.60
C GLY A 68 -4.93 -2.78 -8.61
N SER A 69 -3.69 -2.93 -9.04
CA SER A 69 -2.94 -4.19 -8.94
C SER A 69 -1.51 -3.93 -8.48
N TYR A 70 -0.84 -4.96 -7.99
CA TYR A 70 0.57 -4.92 -7.63
C TYR A 70 1.38 -5.81 -8.55
N ASP A 71 2.58 -5.34 -8.91
CA ASP A 71 3.68 -6.17 -9.36
C ASP A 71 4.73 -6.17 -8.25
N PHE A 72 5.00 -7.34 -7.67
CA PHE A 72 6.03 -7.55 -6.67
C PHE A 72 7.18 -8.39 -7.24
N ASP A 73 8.40 -8.02 -6.90
CA ASP A 73 9.56 -8.93 -7.01
C ASP A 73 9.96 -9.35 -5.59
N LEU A 74 10.23 -10.64 -5.40
CA LEU A 74 10.59 -11.24 -4.13
C LEU A 74 11.90 -12.00 -4.25
N LYS A 75 12.64 -12.05 -3.15
CA LYS A 75 13.88 -12.82 -3.02
C LYS A 75 13.84 -13.70 -1.77
N GLU A 76 14.28 -14.94 -1.92
CA GLU A 76 14.49 -15.86 -0.81
C GLU A 76 15.75 -15.42 -0.03
N THR A 77 15.60 -15.33 1.27
CA THR A 77 16.69 -15.00 2.20
C THR A 77 16.79 -16.11 3.26
N ASN A 78 17.84 -16.12 4.07
CA ASN A 78 17.95 -17.04 5.20
C ASN A 78 16.78 -16.91 6.20
N GLY A 79 16.06 -15.78 6.18
CA GLY A 79 14.85 -15.55 6.97
C GLY A 79 13.53 -15.81 6.22
N GLY A 80 13.57 -16.45 5.05
CA GLY A 80 12.45 -16.68 4.15
C GLY A 80 12.31 -15.62 3.05
N TRP A 81 11.24 -15.72 2.27
CA TRP A 81 10.94 -14.79 1.18
C TRP A 81 10.72 -13.37 1.69
N ARG A 82 11.25 -12.39 0.93
CA ARG A 82 11.07 -10.95 1.19
C ARG A 82 10.69 -10.24 -0.09
N ILE A 83 9.79 -9.27 0.01
CA ILE A 83 9.48 -8.34 -1.08
C ILE A 83 10.66 -7.39 -1.24
N ILE A 84 11.26 -7.36 -2.43
CA ILE A 84 12.39 -6.47 -2.77
C ILE A 84 11.99 -5.35 -3.72
N LYS A 85 10.81 -5.45 -4.34
CA LYS A 85 10.20 -4.41 -5.15
C LYS A 85 8.69 -4.47 -5.01
N MET A 86 8.08 -3.30 -4.89
CA MET A 86 6.63 -3.12 -4.90
C MET A 86 6.28 -2.04 -5.91
N LYS A 87 5.50 -2.38 -6.93
CA LYS A 87 4.90 -1.42 -7.84
C LYS A 87 3.39 -1.54 -7.74
N PHE A 88 2.72 -0.44 -7.42
CA PHE A 88 1.27 -0.38 -7.48
C PHE A 88 0.81 0.27 -8.79
N ASN A 89 0.03 -0.46 -9.56
CA ASN A 89 -0.61 0.01 -10.77
C ASN A 89 -2.01 0.52 -10.43
N TYR A 90 -2.11 1.84 -10.25
CA TYR A 90 -3.36 2.52 -9.98
C TYR A 90 -4.41 2.27 -11.07
N LYS A 91 -5.66 2.00 -10.66
CA LYS A 91 -6.80 1.93 -11.58
C LYS A 91 -7.77 3.08 -11.34
N TYR A 92 -8.32 3.19 -10.14
CA TYR A 92 -9.19 4.29 -9.72
C TYR A 92 -9.20 4.42 -8.19
N GLN A 93 -9.79 5.50 -7.70
CA GLN A 93 -10.14 5.69 -6.30
C GLN A 93 -11.61 6.14 -6.21
N ASP A 94 -12.22 5.93 -5.06
CA ASP A 94 -13.62 6.27 -4.80
C ASP A 94 -13.82 6.66 -3.32
N GLY A 95 -14.98 7.24 -3.02
CA GLY A 95 -15.33 7.74 -1.69
C GLY A 95 -14.72 9.11 -1.39
N ASN A 96 -14.46 9.38 -0.11
CA ASN A 96 -14.01 10.68 0.36
C ASN A 96 -12.49 10.85 0.16
N ALA A 97 -12.09 11.61 -0.86
CA ALA A 97 -10.69 11.85 -1.21
C ALA A 97 -9.95 12.84 -0.28
N GLU A 98 -10.63 13.45 0.70
CA GLU A 98 -10.04 14.36 1.69
C GLU A 98 -9.42 13.60 2.88
N LEU A 99 -9.90 12.38 3.14
CA LEU A 99 -9.47 11.57 4.30
C LEU A 99 -7.95 11.34 4.41
N PRO A 100 -7.18 11.14 3.32
CA PRO A 100 -5.73 11.01 3.42
C PRO A 100 -5.06 12.24 4.05
N GLY A 101 -5.53 13.44 3.72
CA GLY A 101 -5.00 14.68 4.29
C GLY A 101 -5.32 14.79 5.78
N LEU A 102 -6.56 14.46 6.15
CA LEU A 102 -6.99 14.44 7.56
C LEU A 102 -6.24 13.39 8.38
N ALA A 103 -5.98 12.21 7.81
CA ALA A 103 -5.18 11.17 8.44
C ALA A 103 -3.74 11.63 8.69
N ILE A 104 -3.12 12.34 7.75
CA ILE A 104 -1.78 12.94 7.96
C ILE A 104 -1.81 13.93 9.14
N GLU A 105 -2.85 14.76 9.27
CA GLU A 105 -2.96 15.68 10.42
C GLU A 105 -3.21 14.95 11.73
N ASN A 106 -4.00 13.87 11.72
CA ASN A 106 -4.24 13.05 12.91
C ASN A 106 -3.00 12.30 13.37
N ALA A 107 -2.16 11.81 12.44
CA ALA A 107 -0.95 11.05 12.77
C ALA A 107 0.15 11.89 13.45
N LYS A 108 0.05 13.23 13.42
CA LYS A 108 0.98 14.14 14.09
C LYS A 108 0.70 14.35 15.58
N LYS A 109 -0.50 13.99 16.05
CA LYS A 109 -0.95 14.18 17.44
C LYS A 109 -0.39 13.09 18.33
#